data_AF-A0A150WCE6-F1
#
_entry.id   AF-A0A150WCE6-F1
#
_cell.length_a   1.000
_cell.length_b   1.000
_cell.length_c   1.000
_cell.angle_alpha   90.00
_cell.angle_beta   90.00
_cell.angle_gamma   90.00
#
_symmetry.space_group_name_H-M   'P 1'
#
loop_
_entity.id
_entity.type
_entity.pdbx_description
1 polymer ?
#
loop_
_entity_poly.entity_id
_entity_poly.type
_entity_poly.pdbx_seq_one_letter_code
_entity_poly.pdbx_strand_id
1 'polypeptide(L)'
;MRKALNLARKAADKGEVPIAALLVGPEGLISWAINTRERQQTPLGHAELFALHKASQKKQSWRLSDCTLYVTLEPCVMCAGAIQQARLKRVVYGASDPKGGAVQSLYHVLNDPRLNHQVEVTSGVLAEDCAALLQGFFQDRREEKKTEKSEKVYRERTSVVVVHKNQILGFHAIDPTSKAPYFFLPGGAIEPGESIPEAAARECLEETGYKVRVLEETAFERKYDFPWNGKIHACRTVFYLAVLDQEWTPPHNVQDADYHKGVAWMSTKEAAQVFSYNKDILWAVQKLLKTAQKKSALR
;
A
#
# COMPACT_ATOMS: atom_id res chain seq x y z
N MET A 1 15.59 -23.48 21.11
CA MET A 1 15.24 -22.11 20.68
C MET A 1 16.38 -21.32 20.03
N ARG A 2 17.59 -21.20 20.62
CA ARG A 2 18.71 -20.41 20.00
C ARG A 2 18.97 -20.73 18.51
N LYS A 3 18.93 -22.02 18.13
CA LYS A 3 19.05 -22.43 16.72
C LYS A 3 17.91 -21.92 15.83
N ALA A 4 16.69 -21.81 16.36
CA ALA A 4 15.54 -21.20 15.67
C ALA A 4 15.75 -19.71 15.45
N LEU A 5 16.21 -18.98 16.47
CA LEU A 5 16.57 -17.56 16.34
C LEU A 5 17.61 -17.32 15.24
N ASN A 6 18.67 -18.13 15.19
CA ASN A 6 19.68 -18.01 14.13
C ASN A 6 19.12 -18.28 12.73
N LEU A 7 18.15 -19.19 12.60
CA LEU A 7 17.45 -19.42 11.32
C LEU A 7 16.48 -18.28 11.00
N ALA A 8 15.79 -17.73 11.99
CA ALA A 8 14.88 -16.60 11.83
C ALA A 8 15.59 -15.35 11.31
N ARG A 9 16.83 -15.10 11.76
CA ARG A 9 17.70 -14.05 11.19
C ARG A 9 17.91 -14.22 9.68
N LYS A 10 18.10 -15.46 9.20
CA LYS A 10 18.21 -15.75 7.75
C LYS A 10 16.92 -15.49 6.97
N ALA A 11 15.77 -15.40 7.62
CA ALA A 11 14.53 -14.94 6.99
C ALA A 11 14.54 -13.41 6.86
N ALA A 12 14.90 -12.69 7.93
CA ALA A 12 15.08 -11.23 7.88
C ALA A 12 16.09 -10.81 6.80
N ASP A 13 17.24 -11.49 6.70
CA ASP A 13 18.26 -11.23 5.66
C ASP A 13 17.71 -11.36 4.22
N LYS A 14 16.56 -12.03 4.05
CA LYS A 14 15.87 -12.24 2.78
C LYS A 14 14.61 -11.37 2.62
N GLY A 15 14.42 -10.39 3.50
CA GLY A 15 13.24 -9.50 3.50
C GLY A 15 11.94 -10.16 3.99
N GLU A 16 12.04 -11.35 4.60
CA GLU A 16 10.91 -12.10 5.14
C GLU A 16 10.75 -11.81 6.63
N VAL A 17 9.51 -11.87 7.14
CA VAL A 17 9.26 -11.78 8.59
C VAL A 17 10.12 -12.84 9.33
N PRO A 18 10.92 -12.47 10.35
CA PRO A 18 11.93 -13.35 10.93
C PRO A 18 11.33 -14.40 11.86
N ILE A 19 10.73 -15.42 11.25
CA ILE A 19 10.15 -16.56 11.94
C ILE A 19 10.81 -17.83 11.44
N ALA A 20 11.15 -18.73 12.37
CA ALA A 20 11.70 -20.03 12.04
C ALA A 20 11.13 -21.11 12.97
N ALA A 21 11.04 -22.32 12.42
CA ALA A 21 10.55 -23.49 13.12
C ALA A 21 11.50 -24.68 12.92
N LEU A 22 11.68 -25.48 13.98
CA LEU A 22 12.45 -26.72 13.98
C LEU A 22 11.61 -27.84 14.54
N LEU A 23 11.62 -28.99 13.89
CA LEU A 23 11.00 -30.20 14.40
C LEU A 23 12.05 -31.18 14.91
N VAL A 24 11.96 -31.54 16.18
CA VAL A 24 12.90 -32.42 16.89
C VAL A 24 12.15 -33.69 17.30
N GLY A 25 12.67 -34.85 16.92
CA GLY A 25 12.19 -36.16 17.37
C GLY A 25 13.14 -36.80 18.39
N PRO A 26 12.94 -38.08 18.72
CA PRO A 26 13.75 -38.81 19.70
C PRO A 26 15.24 -38.87 19.35
N GLU A 27 15.56 -39.00 18.06
CA GLU A 27 16.94 -39.06 17.55
C GLU A 27 17.55 -37.68 17.28
N GLY A 28 16.82 -36.59 17.59
CA GLY A 28 17.26 -35.22 17.40
C GLY A 28 16.54 -34.48 16.27
N LEU A 29 17.23 -33.53 15.63
CA LEU A 29 16.63 -32.60 14.68
C LEU A 29 16.23 -33.31 13.37
N ILE A 30 14.93 -33.32 13.06
CA ILE A 30 14.39 -33.94 11.85
C ILE A 30 14.40 -32.95 10.69
N SER A 31 13.81 -31.77 10.91
CA SER A 31 13.60 -30.75 9.88
C SER A 31 13.62 -29.34 10.48
N TRP A 32 13.77 -28.36 9.59
CA TRP A 32 13.62 -26.94 9.92
C TRP A 32 13.15 -26.14 8.71
N ALA A 33 12.53 -25.00 8.97
CA ALA A 33 12.15 -24.03 7.97
C ALA A 33 12.12 -22.61 8.53
N ILE A 34 12.07 -21.65 7.63
CA ILE A 34 11.94 -20.22 7.90
C ILE A 34 10.70 -19.73 7.15
N ASN A 35 10.15 -18.59 7.54
CA ASN A 35 9.09 -17.93 6.79
C ASN A 35 9.59 -17.57 5.38
N THR A 36 8.77 -17.85 4.37
CA THR A 36 9.05 -17.61 2.95
C THR A 36 7.83 -17.10 2.18
N ARG A 37 6.87 -16.50 2.89
CA ARG A 37 5.60 -16.04 2.33
C ARG A 37 5.78 -15.10 1.14
N GLU A 38 6.64 -14.11 1.27
CA GLU A 38 6.85 -13.11 0.22
C GLU A 38 7.55 -13.71 -0.98
N ARG A 39 8.62 -14.47 -0.78
CA ARG A 39 9.43 -15.06 -1.86
C ARG A 39 8.67 -16.13 -2.64
N GLN A 40 7.84 -16.92 -1.97
CA GLN A 40 7.05 -17.96 -2.63
C GLN A 40 5.68 -17.47 -3.10
N GLN A 41 5.31 -16.21 -2.82
CA GLN A 41 4.01 -15.64 -3.17
C GLN A 41 2.85 -16.56 -2.76
N THR A 42 2.94 -17.13 -1.54
CA THR A 42 1.96 -18.10 -1.04
C THR A 42 1.59 -17.79 0.41
N PRO A 43 0.29 -17.79 0.76
CA PRO A 43 -0.14 -17.59 2.13
C PRO A 43 0.31 -18.73 3.06
N LEU A 44 0.64 -19.90 2.50
CA LEU A 44 1.12 -21.06 3.24
C LEU A 44 2.61 -20.97 3.62
N GLY A 45 3.27 -19.86 3.30
CA GLY A 45 4.72 -19.68 3.43
C GLY A 45 5.28 -19.63 4.86
N HIS A 46 4.57 -20.19 5.84
CA HIS A 46 4.92 -20.14 7.26
C HIS A 46 5.97 -21.20 7.62
N ALA A 47 6.81 -20.88 8.60
CA ALA A 47 7.92 -21.73 9.00
C ALA A 47 7.43 -23.08 9.55
N GLU A 48 6.37 -23.07 10.35
CA GLU A 48 5.79 -24.27 10.99
C GLU A 48 5.29 -25.26 9.94
N LEU A 49 4.53 -24.77 8.95
CA LEU A 49 3.97 -25.60 7.88
C LEU A 49 5.08 -26.30 7.10
N PHE A 50 6.13 -25.58 6.71
CA PHE A 50 7.21 -26.20 5.96
C PHE A 50 8.11 -27.09 6.81
N ALA A 51 8.28 -26.81 8.10
CA ALA A 51 8.98 -27.71 9.01
C ALA A 51 8.23 -29.04 9.13
N LEU A 52 6.91 -28.99 9.34
CA LEU A 52 6.03 -30.16 9.39
C LEU A 52 6.07 -30.93 8.06
N HIS A 53 5.88 -30.25 6.93
CA HIS A 53 5.89 -30.88 5.62
C HIS A 53 7.20 -31.63 5.35
N LYS A 54 8.35 -30.98 5.57
CA LYS A 54 9.67 -31.61 5.40
C LYS A 54 9.87 -32.81 6.33
N ALA A 55 9.39 -32.72 7.57
CA ALA A 55 9.48 -33.83 8.51
C ALA A 55 8.61 -35.02 8.07
N SER A 56 7.38 -34.76 7.61
CA SER A 56 6.50 -35.81 7.11
C SER A 56 7.07 -36.51 5.89
N GLN A 57 7.66 -35.76 4.95
CA GLN A 57 8.38 -36.33 3.82
C GLN A 57 9.57 -37.18 4.28
N LYS A 58 10.37 -36.70 5.23
CA LYS A 58 11.53 -37.44 5.74
C LYS A 58 11.14 -38.72 6.51
N LYS A 59 10.08 -38.67 7.31
CA LYS A 59 9.56 -39.83 8.07
C LYS A 59 8.63 -40.73 7.25
N GLN A 60 8.25 -40.34 6.03
CA GLN A 60 7.20 -40.98 5.23
C GLN A 60 5.91 -41.21 6.04
N SER A 61 5.56 -40.24 6.88
CA SER A 61 4.42 -40.30 7.79
C SER A 61 3.86 -38.90 8.04
N TRP A 62 2.54 -38.76 7.97
CA TRP A 62 1.86 -37.54 8.38
C TRP A 62 1.75 -37.44 9.91
N ARG A 63 1.86 -38.56 10.65
CA ARG A 63 1.90 -38.58 12.12
C ARG A 63 3.31 -38.33 12.62
N LEU A 64 3.44 -37.30 13.46
CA LEU A 64 4.68 -36.84 14.07
C LEU A 64 4.54 -36.87 15.61
N SER A 65 3.89 -37.92 16.15
CA SER A 65 3.44 -38.03 17.54
C SER A 65 4.53 -38.09 18.61
N ASP A 66 5.77 -38.32 18.22
CA ASP A 66 6.95 -38.33 19.09
C ASP A 66 7.76 -37.02 19.00
N CYS A 67 7.29 -36.05 18.21
CA CYS A 67 8.06 -34.86 17.87
C CYS A 67 7.65 -33.63 18.70
N THR A 68 8.64 -32.76 18.94
CA THR A 68 8.49 -31.42 19.51
C THR A 68 8.80 -30.36 18.44
N LEU A 69 7.90 -29.41 18.25
CA LEU A 69 8.13 -28.24 17.40
C LEU A 69 8.66 -27.08 18.25
N TYR A 70 9.77 -26.49 17.84
CA TYR A 70 10.27 -25.21 18.36
C TYR A 70 10.01 -24.12 17.34
N VAL A 71 9.39 -23.01 17.72
CA VAL A 71 9.10 -21.88 16.82
C VAL A 71 9.37 -20.53 17.51
N THR A 72 9.93 -19.55 16.79
CA THR A 72 10.33 -18.28 17.42
C THR A 72 9.14 -17.39 17.83
N LEU A 73 8.00 -17.51 17.16
CA LEU A 73 6.77 -16.77 17.44
C LEU A 73 5.61 -17.74 17.69
N GLU A 74 4.63 -17.33 18.48
CA GLU A 74 3.40 -18.10 18.72
C GLU A 74 2.70 -18.47 17.39
N PRO A 75 2.36 -19.77 17.17
CA PRO A 75 1.64 -20.20 15.98
C PRO A 75 0.28 -19.51 15.79
N CYS A 76 0.00 -19.12 14.55
CA CYS A 76 -1.33 -18.63 14.16
C CYS A 76 -2.34 -19.77 13.98
N VAL A 77 -3.62 -19.44 13.73
CA VAL A 77 -4.72 -20.42 13.55
C VAL A 77 -4.39 -21.50 12.52
N MET A 78 -3.83 -21.11 11.38
CA MET A 78 -3.43 -22.03 10.32
C MET A 78 -2.36 -23.02 10.78
N CYS A 79 -1.31 -22.52 11.45
CA CYS A 79 -0.21 -23.36 11.90
C CYS A 79 -0.62 -24.24 13.08
N ALA A 80 -1.42 -23.72 14.01
CA ALA A 80 -1.98 -24.49 15.11
C ALA A 80 -2.87 -25.64 14.61
N GLY A 81 -3.71 -25.39 13.60
CA GLY A 81 -4.49 -26.45 12.94
C GLY A 81 -3.61 -27.53 12.29
N ALA A 82 -2.52 -27.14 11.61
CA ALA A 82 -1.60 -28.10 11.01
C ALA A 82 -0.82 -28.93 12.06
N ILE A 83 -0.39 -28.29 13.15
CA ILE A 83 0.24 -28.95 14.30
C ILE A 83 -0.69 -30.01 14.88
N GLN A 84 -1.96 -29.67 15.04
CA GLN A 84 -2.99 -30.57 15.54
C GLN A 84 -3.21 -31.78 14.61
N GLN A 85 -3.25 -31.55 13.30
CA GLN A 85 -3.36 -32.63 12.30
C GLN A 85 -2.13 -33.54 12.27
N ALA A 86 -0.93 -32.96 12.47
CA ALA A 86 0.33 -33.70 12.55
C ALA A 86 0.48 -34.53 13.83
N ARG A 87 -0.44 -34.38 14.80
CA ARG A 87 -0.45 -35.09 16.08
C ARG A 87 0.79 -34.85 16.93
N LEU A 88 1.40 -33.66 16.84
CA LEU A 88 2.62 -33.37 17.60
C LEU A 88 2.44 -33.59 19.09
N LYS A 89 3.48 -34.12 19.75
CA LYS A 89 3.47 -34.25 21.21
C LYS A 89 3.48 -32.89 21.88
N ARG A 90 4.37 -31.99 21.40
CA ARG A 90 4.68 -30.75 22.08
C ARG A 90 5.02 -29.61 21.12
N VAL A 91 4.64 -28.40 21.51
CA VAL A 91 5.06 -27.14 20.91
C VAL A 91 5.78 -26.29 21.95
N VAL A 92 6.92 -25.74 21.56
CA VAL A 92 7.70 -24.78 22.33
C VAL A 92 7.82 -23.51 21.50
N TYR A 93 7.29 -22.40 21.99
CA TYR A 93 7.39 -21.12 21.29
C TYR A 93 8.08 -20.03 22.11
N GLY A 94 8.67 -19.07 21.40
CA GLY A 94 9.36 -17.93 21.99
C GLY A 94 8.41 -16.80 22.37
N ALA A 95 8.32 -15.79 21.50
CA ALA A 95 7.47 -14.63 21.74
C ALA A 95 5.98 -14.99 21.52
N SER A 96 5.09 -14.40 22.33
CA SER A 96 3.64 -14.42 22.10
C SER A 96 3.24 -13.55 20.91
N ASP A 97 2.11 -13.85 20.28
CA ASP A 97 1.51 -13.02 19.22
C ASP A 97 0.12 -12.52 19.63
N PRO A 98 0.03 -11.32 20.24
CA PRO A 98 -1.25 -10.75 20.67
C PRO A 98 -2.24 -10.44 19.54
N LYS A 99 -1.78 -10.44 18.27
CA LYS A 99 -2.61 -10.06 17.11
C LYS A 99 -3.03 -11.25 16.26
N GLY A 100 -2.30 -12.36 16.31
CA GLY A 100 -2.54 -13.52 15.46
C GLY A 100 -2.36 -14.88 16.12
N GLY A 101 -1.91 -14.92 17.38
CA GLY A 101 -1.57 -16.14 18.10
C GLY A 101 -2.78 -16.99 18.45
N ALA A 102 -2.73 -18.29 18.13
CA ALA A 102 -3.85 -19.22 18.29
C ALA A 102 -3.57 -20.35 19.30
N VAL A 103 -2.50 -20.21 20.09
CA VAL A 103 -2.13 -21.19 21.12
C VAL A 103 -2.55 -20.71 22.50
N GLN A 104 -2.25 -19.44 22.83
CA GLN A 104 -2.60 -18.83 24.10
C GLN A 104 -3.10 -17.38 24.00
N SER A 105 -2.78 -16.63 22.93
CA SER A 105 -3.12 -15.20 22.85
C SER A 105 -4.60 -14.94 22.51
N LEU A 106 -5.06 -15.38 21.33
CA LEU A 106 -6.44 -15.15 20.86
C LEU A 106 -7.29 -16.41 20.86
N TYR A 107 -6.65 -17.57 20.68
CA TYR A 107 -7.30 -18.88 20.66
C TYR A 107 -6.47 -19.89 21.45
N HIS A 108 -7.08 -21.03 21.76
CA HIS A 108 -6.46 -22.14 22.47
C HIS A 108 -6.58 -23.45 21.67
N VAL A 109 -6.27 -23.40 20.37
CA VAL A 109 -6.55 -24.50 19.43
C VAL A 109 -5.86 -25.80 19.83
N LEU A 110 -4.63 -25.72 20.34
CA LEU A 110 -3.81 -26.88 20.66
C LEU A 110 -4.26 -27.64 21.92
N ASN A 111 -5.09 -27.01 22.75
CA ASN A 111 -5.58 -27.53 24.02
C ASN A 111 -7.11 -27.48 24.10
N ASP A 112 -7.80 -27.36 22.96
CA ASP A 112 -9.26 -27.35 22.91
C ASP A 112 -9.78 -28.76 23.25
N PRO A 113 -10.56 -28.94 24.34
CA PRO A 113 -11.01 -30.26 24.79
C PRO A 113 -11.95 -30.96 23.80
N ARG A 114 -12.50 -30.23 22.82
CA ARG A 114 -13.37 -30.78 21.77
C ARG A 114 -12.56 -31.52 20.69
N LEU A 115 -11.25 -31.31 20.63
CA LEU A 115 -10.39 -31.93 19.63
C LEU A 115 -9.78 -33.23 20.17
N ASN A 116 -9.62 -34.21 19.27
CA ASN A 116 -9.24 -35.59 19.60
C ASN A 116 -7.74 -35.80 19.94
N HIS A 117 -6.92 -34.75 19.92
CA HIS A 117 -5.50 -34.79 20.27
C HIS A 117 -5.18 -33.57 21.12
N GLN A 118 -4.28 -33.70 22.08
CA GLN A 118 -3.91 -32.61 22.98
C GLN A 118 -2.40 -32.43 22.88
N VAL A 119 -1.97 -31.20 22.62
CA VAL A 119 -0.55 -30.88 22.43
C VAL A 119 -0.04 -30.18 23.68
N GLU A 120 1.10 -30.65 24.20
CA GLU A 120 1.79 -29.96 25.30
C GLU A 120 2.35 -28.63 24.81
N VAL A 121 2.14 -27.55 25.56
CA VAL A 121 2.61 -26.21 25.20
C VAL A 121 3.63 -25.71 26.22
N THR A 122 4.75 -25.17 25.73
CA THR A 122 5.69 -24.38 26.54
C THR A 122 5.93 -23.05 25.83
N SER A 123 5.52 -21.97 26.48
CA SER A 123 5.68 -20.61 25.97
C SER A 123 6.87 -19.91 26.61
N GLY A 124 7.27 -18.78 26.03
CA GLY A 124 8.20 -17.86 26.67
C GLY A 124 9.69 -18.20 26.54
N VAL A 125 10.06 -19.27 25.82
CA VAL A 125 11.47 -19.69 25.74
C VAL A 125 12.25 -18.72 24.87
N LEU A 126 13.15 -17.93 25.48
CA LEU A 126 13.84 -16.80 24.82
C LEU A 126 12.86 -15.79 24.19
N ALA A 127 11.74 -15.52 24.87
CA ALA A 127 10.71 -14.61 24.37
C ALA A 127 11.26 -13.21 24.04
N GLU A 128 12.10 -12.63 24.90
CA GLU A 128 12.69 -11.30 24.70
C GLU A 128 13.52 -11.25 23.42
N ASP A 129 14.42 -12.22 23.21
CA ASP A 129 15.23 -12.31 21.99
C ASP A 129 14.38 -12.47 20.72
N CYS A 130 13.34 -13.30 20.79
CA CYS A 130 12.41 -13.52 19.68
C CYS A 130 11.61 -12.27 19.35
N ALA A 131 11.12 -11.57 20.38
CA ALA A 131 10.37 -10.33 20.22
C ALA A 131 11.25 -9.21 19.67
N ALA A 132 12.46 -9.05 20.21
CA ALA A 132 13.41 -8.04 19.76
C ALA A 132 13.77 -8.20 18.27
N LEU A 133 14.00 -9.44 17.81
CA LEU A 133 14.26 -9.70 16.39
C LEU A 133 13.08 -9.30 15.50
N LEU A 134 11.85 -9.63 15.92
CA LEU A 134 10.64 -9.29 15.16
C LEU A 134 10.41 -7.76 15.13
N GLN A 135 10.59 -7.09 16.26
CA GLN A 135 10.42 -5.65 16.39
C GLN A 135 11.44 -4.89 15.55
N GLY A 136 12.72 -5.28 15.61
CA GLY A 136 13.80 -4.71 14.79
C GLY A 136 13.48 -4.78 13.30
N PHE A 137 13.10 -5.96 12.80
CA PHE A 137 12.72 -6.13 11.39
C PHE A 137 11.61 -5.17 10.93
N PHE A 138 10.55 -5.00 11.74
CA PHE A 138 9.48 -4.07 11.37
C PHE A 138 9.87 -2.60 11.54
N GLN A 139 10.83 -2.29 12.42
CA GLN A 139 11.38 -0.95 12.55
C GLN A 139 12.18 -0.57 11.31
N ASP A 140 13.12 -1.43 10.90
CA ASP A 140 13.95 -1.23 9.70
C ASP A 140 13.08 -0.99 8.46
N ARG A 141 12.04 -1.81 8.24
CA ARG A 141 11.11 -1.61 7.10
C ARG A 141 10.30 -0.32 7.16
N ARG A 142 10.04 0.23 8.35
CA ARG A 142 9.37 1.54 8.47
C ARG A 142 10.33 2.67 8.11
N GLU A 143 11.60 2.53 8.45
CA GLU A 143 12.66 3.50 8.15
C GLU A 143 13.02 3.49 6.66
N GLU A 144 13.14 2.32 6.03
CA GLU A 144 13.28 2.15 4.58
C GLU A 144 12.16 2.89 3.83
N LYS A 145 10.90 2.62 4.20
CA LYS A 145 9.73 3.28 3.58
C LYS A 145 9.67 4.79 3.79
N LYS A 146 10.30 5.31 4.86
CA LYS A 146 10.40 6.76 5.07
C LYS A 146 11.46 7.35 4.14
N THR A 147 12.60 6.69 4.03
CA THR A 147 13.73 7.09 3.18
C THR A 147 13.34 7.10 1.70
N GLU A 148 12.67 6.05 1.23
CA GLU A 148 12.11 5.99 -0.14
C GLU A 148 11.16 7.15 -0.45
N LYS A 149 10.43 7.65 0.55
CA LYS A 149 9.53 8.80 0.38
C LYS A 149 10.28 10.13 0.39
N SER A 150 11.38 10.26 1.14
CA SER A 150 12.17 11.49 1.18
C SER A 150 13.09 11.67 -0.04
N GLU A 151 13.52 10.59 -0.68
CA GLU A 151 14.39 10.65 -1.87
C GLU A 151 13.64 10.89 -3.19
N LYS A 152 12.29 10.83 -3.20
CA LYS A 152 11.51 11.17 -4.39
C LYS A 152 11.70 12.65 -4.75
N VAL A 153 12.33 12.91 -5.90
CA VAL A 153 12.38 14.24 -6.52
C VAL A 153 11.00 14.55 -7.10
N TYR A 154 10.30 15.50 -6.49
CA TYR A 154 8.97 15.93 -6.93
C TYR A 154 9.08 17.00 -8.02
N ARG A 155 8.29 16.85 -9.08
CA ARG A 155 8.06 17.92 -10.07
C ARG A 155 7.08 18.92 -9.47
N GLU A 156 7.51 20.16 -9.32
CA GLU A 156 6.67 21.27 -8.87
C GLU A 156 5.69 21.65 -10.00
N ARG A 157 4.40 21.71 -9.66
CA ARG A 157 3.31 21.99 -10.60
C ARG A 157 2.24 22.87 -9.98
N THR A 158 1.41 23.46 -10.83
CA THR A 158 0.20 24.17 -10.45
C THR A 158 -0.98 23.67 -11.28
N SER A 159 -2.21 23.75 -10.77
CA SER A 159 -3.41 23.37 -11.51
C SER A 159 -4.65 24.10 -10.99
N VAL A 160 -5.61 24.33 -11.89
CA VAL A 160 -6.88 24.99 -11.58
C VAL A 160 -8.06 24.05 -11.78
N VAL A 161 -9.01 24.10 -10.85
CA VAL A 161 -10.38 23.58 -11.06
C VAL A 161 -11.24 24.77 -11.43
N VAL A 162 -11.52 24.93 -12.71
CA VAL A 162 -12.38 26.02 -13.21
C VAL A 162 -13.83 25.55 -13.17
N VAL A 163 -14.70 26.29 -12.47
CA VAL A 163 -16.12 25.92 -12.34
C VAL A 163 -17.02 26.98 -12.98
N HIS A 164 -17.87 26.58 -13.91
CA HIS A 164 -18.88 27.43 -14.53
C HIS A 164 -20.19 26.66 -14.73
N LYS A 165 -21.33 27.19 -14.25
CA LYS A 165 -22.67 26.58 -14.40
C LYS A 165 -22.73 25.07 -14.11
N ASN A 166 -22.16 24.65 -12.97
CA ASN A 166 -22.06 23.23 -12.55
C ASN A 166 -21.26 22.33 -13.50
N GLN A 167 -20.39 22.92 -14.33
CA GLN A 167 -19.43 22.22 -15.17
C GLN A 167 -18.00 22.57 -14.77
N ILE A 168 -17.08 21.66 -15.10
CA ILE A 168 -15.64 21.75 -14.87
C ILE A 168 -14.95 21.84 -16.23
N LEU A 169 -14.08 22.84 -16.40
CA LEU A 169 -13.22 22.93 -17.58
C LEU A 169 -12.07 21.92 -17.47
N GLY A 170 -11.75 21.30 -18.60
CA GLY A 170 -10.55 20.50 -18.76
C GLY A 170 -10.38 20.07 -20.20
N PHE A 171 -9.49 19.12 -20.43
CA PHE A 171 -9.23 18.60 -21.77
C PHE A 171 -9.05 17.09 -21.76
N HIS A 172 -9.39 16.46 -22.88
CA HIS A 172 -9.15 15.05 -23.10
C HIS A 172 -7.72 14.82 -23.53
N ALA A 173 -7.11 13.77 -22.99
CA ALA A 173 -5.79 13.33 -23.42
C ALA A 173 -5.71 11.81 -23.50
N ILE A 174 -4.79 11.30 -24.30
CA ILE A 174 -4.52 9.86 -24.40
C ILE A 174 -3.07 9.62 -24.00
N ASP A 175 -2.82 8.75 -23.02
CA ASP A 175 -1.45 8.40 -22.64
C ASP A 175 -0.70 7.79 -23.84
N PRO A 176 0.47 8.32 -24.21
CA PRO A 176 1.18 7.86 -25.41
C PRO A 176 1.58 6.39 -25.38
N THR A 177 1.81 5.82 -24.19
CA THR A 177 2.30 4.44 -23.99
C THR A 177 1.13 3.47 -23.74
N SER A 178 0.31 3.72 -22.73
CA SER A 178 -0.79 2.82 -22.33
C SER A 178 -2.04 2.97 -23.20
N LYS A 179 -2.13 4.06 -23.98
CA LYS A 179 -3.31 4.45 -24.76
C LYS A 179 -4.57 4.68 -23.92
N ALA A 180 -4.44 4.76 -22.60
CA ALA A 180 -5.56 5.04 -21.73
C ALA A 180 -6.06 6.49 -21.94
N PRO A 181 -7.38 6.70 -22.05
CA PRO A 181 -7.95 8.03 -22.13
C PRO A 181 -8.05 8.67 -20.74
N TYR A 182 -7.74 9.97 -20.66
CA TYR A 182 -7.82 10.79 -19.47
C TYR A 182 -8.59 12.06 -19.75
N PHE A 183 -9.16 12.64 -18.70
CA PHE A 183 -9.59 14.03 -18.67
C PHE A 183 -8.75 14.75 -17.62
N PHE A 184 -8.04 15.78 -18.05
CA PHE A 184 -7.15 16.56 -17.20
C PHE A 184 -7.78 17.88 -16.79
N LEU A 185 -7.48 18.28 -15.56
CA LEU A 185 -7.59 19.67 -15.15
C LEU A 185 -6.46 20.45 -15.83
N PRO A 186 -6.69 21.72 -16.19
CA PRO A 186 -5.63 22.53 -16.72
C PRO A 186 -4.54 22.78 -15.66
N GLY A 187 -3.28 22.74 -16.08
CA GLY A 187 -2.14 22.99 -15.21
C GLY A 187 -0.86 22.25 -15.57
N GLY A 188 0.27 22.93 -15.40
CA GLY A 188 1.59 22.40 -15.75
C GLY A 188 2.69 22.85 -14.80
N ALA A 189 3.85 23.14 -15.38
CA ALA A 189 5.04 23.53 -14.63
C ALA A 189 4.97 25.02 -14.26
N ILE A 190 5.80 25.43 -13.29
CA ILE A 190 5.98 26.83 -12.94
C ILE A 190 7.28 27.30 -13.61
N GLU A 191 7.18 28.28 -14.49
CA GLU A 191 8.29 28.86 -15.22
C GLU A 191 9.12 29.81 -14.32
N PRO A 192 10.41 30.06 -14.67
CA PRO A 192 11.22 31.02 -13.93
C PRO A 192 10.66 32.44 -14.03
N GLY A 193 10.32 33.04 -12.88
CA GLY A 193 9.92 34.45 -12.77
C GLY A 193 8.42 34.72 -12.70
N GLU A 194 7.57 33.70 -12.83
CA GLU A 194 6.12 33.80 -12.59
C GLU A 194 5.74 33.33 -11.17
N SER A 195 4.64 33.87 -10.64
CA SER A 195 4.02 33.34 -9.42
C SER A 195 3.20 32.07 -9.71
N ILE A 196 2.97 31.25 -8.67
CA ILE A 196 2.22 29.99 -8.80
C ILE A 196 0.79 30.19 -9.34
N PRO A 197 0.03 31.24 -8.93
CA PRO A 197 -1.28 31.54 -9.52
C PRO A 197 -1.22 32.02 -10.98
N GLU A 198 -0.21 32.82 -11.34
CA GLU A 198 0.00 33.27 -12.73
C GLU A 198 0.28 32.08 -13.65
N ALA A 199 1.17 31.18 -13.21
CA ALA A 199 1.43 29.91 -13.89
C ALA A 199 0.13 29.11 -14.10
N ALA A 200 -0.73 29.05 -13.09
CA ALA A 200 -1.99 28.28 -13.17
C ALA A 200 -2.96 28.89 -14.20
N ALA A 201 -3.02 30.22 -14.28
CA ALA A 201 -3.83 30.93 -15.27
C ALA A 201 -3.25 30.81 -16.69
N ARG A 202 -1.92 30.90 -16.84
CA ARG A 202 -1.21 30.72 -18.11
C ARG A 202 -1.44 29.32 -18.68
N GLU A 203 -1.17 28.28 -17.90
CA GLU A 203 -1.38 26.88 -18.30
C GLU A 203 -2.85 26.62 -18.68
N CYS A 204 -3.80 27.19 -17.93
CA CYS A 204 -5.20 27.11 -18.29
C CYS A 204 -5.48 27.73 -19.67
N LEU A 205 -4.94 28.91 -19.94
CA LEU A 205 -5.09 29.58 -21.22
C LEU A 205 -4.45 28.79 -22.36
N GLU A 206 -3.26 28.23 -22.15
CA GLU A 206 -2.52 27.47 -23.16
C GLU A 206 -3.20 26.14 -23.50
N GLU A 207 -3.61 25.37 -22.49
CA GLU A 207 -4.19 24.04 -22.70
C GLU A 207 -5.68 24.09 -23.10
N THR A 208 -6.39 25.19 -22.80
CA THR A 208 -7.85 25.25 -23.02
C THR A 208 -8.36 26.46 -23.82
N GLY A 209 -7.55 27.50 -23.99
CA GLY A 209 -7.97 28.74 -24.63
C GLY A 209 -8.88 29.64 -23.77
N TYR A 210 -9.16 29.28 -22.52
CA TYR A 210 -10.01 30.08 -21.63
C TYR A 210 -9.17 30.88 -20.62
N LYS A 211 -9.44 32.19 -20.57
CA LYS A 211 -8.96 33.08 -19.52
C LYS A 211 -9.75 32.87 -18.23
N VAL A 212 -9.02 32.77 -17.14
CA VAL A 212 -9.58 32.51 -15.82
C VAL A 212 -8.99 33.43 -14.78
N ARG A 213 -9.79 33.75 -13.77
CA ARG A 213 -9.34 34.42 -12.55
C ARG A 213 -9.18 33.37 -11.46
N VAL A 214 -7.94 33.19 -11.01
CA VAL A 214 -7.56 32.27 -9.95
C VAL A 214 -7.97 32.86 -8.59
N LEU A 215 -8.56 32.03 -7.73
CA LEU A 215 -8.93 32.41 -6.37
C LEU A 215 -7.83 31.94 -5.41
N GLU A 216 -6.82 32.78 -5.20
CA GLU A 216 -5.60 32.45 -4.45
C GLU A 216 -5.88 31.93 -3.02
N GLU A 217 -6.94 32.44 -2.38
CA GLU A 217 -7.33 32.03 -1.03
C GLU A 217 -7.77 30.56 -0.92
N THR A 218 -7.97 29.88 -2.06
CA THR A 218 -8.38 28.49 -2.12
C THR A 218 -7.22 27.50 -2.26
N ALA A 219 -5.99 28.01 -2.33
CA ALA A 219 -4.79 27.22 -2.54
C ALA A 219 -4.64 26.07 -1.54
N PHE A 220 -4.26 24.90 -2.04
CA PHE A 220 -3.67 23.84 -1.21
C PHE A 220 -2.76 22.94 -2.03
N GLU A 221 -1.84 22.28 -1.34
CA GLU A 221 -0.87 21.38 -1.96
C GLU A 221 -1.31 19.90 -1.86
N ARG A 222 -0.97 19.11 -2.87
CA ARG A 222 -0.97 17.65 -2.82
C ARG A 222 0.29 17.08 -3.49
N LYS A 223 0.81 16.00 -2.89
CA LYS A 223 1.87 15.16 -3.46
C LYS A 223 1.28 13.83 -3.90
N TYR A 224 1.53 13.43 -5.15
CA TYR A 224 1.01 12.18 -5.70
C TYR A 224 1.92 11.63 -6.79
N ASP A 225 1.84 10.32 -7.00
CA ASP A 225 2.47 9.65 -8.13
C ASP A 225 1.49 9.65 -9.31
N PHE A 226 1.97 10.06 -10.47
CA PHE A 226 1.20 10.07 -11.70
C PHE A 226 1.87 9.22 -12.79
N PRO A 227 1.27 8.08 -13.19
CA PRO A 227 1.80 7.29 -14.29
C PRO A 227 1.49 8.01 -15.61
N TRP A 228 2.54 8.37 -16.35
CA TRP A 228 2.42 8.99 -17.67
C TRP A 228 3.59 8.60 -18.58
N ASN A 229 3.27 8.23 -19.83
CA ASN A 229 4.25 7.88 -20.86
C ASN A 229 5.27 6.82 -20.37
N GLY A 230 4.75 5.75 -19.75
CA GLY A 230 5.55 4.62 -19.27
C GLY A 230 6.40 4.90 -18.02
N LYS A 231 6.30 6.08 -17.41
CA LYS A 231 7.05 6.46 -16.20
C LYS A 231 6.11 6.90 -15.08
N ILE A 232 6.53 6.69 -13.83
CA ILE A 232 5.86 7.27 -12.67
C ILE A 232 6.51 8.63 -12.38
N HIS A 233 5.69 9.69 -12.45
CA HIS A 233 6.12 11.05 -12.11
C HIS A 233 5.64 11.38 -10.70
N ALA A 234 6.56 11.63 -9.78
CA ALA A 234 6.21 12.20 -8.49
C ALA A 234 5.89 13.69 -8.68
N CYS A 235 4.64 14.08 -8.45
CA CYS A 235 4.16 15.45 -8.63
C CYS A 235 3.89 16.08 -7.26
N ARG A 236 4.27 17.35 -7.11
CA ARG A 236 3.82 18.23 -6.03
C ARG A 236 3.06 19.37 -6.69
N THR A 237 1.74 19.35 -6.56
CA THR A 237 0.87 20.28 -7.27
C THR A 237 0.14 21.17 -6.28
N VAL A 238 0.20 22.48 -6.53
CA VAL A 238 -0.67 23.47 -5.86
C VAL A 238 -1.95 23.60 -6.66
N PHE A 239 -3.09 23.33 -6.02
CA PHE A 239 -4.40 23.39 -6.65
C PHE A 239 -5.16 24.65 -6.23
N TYR A 240 -5.86 25.26 -7.19
CA TYR A 240 -6.71 26.44 -6.98
C TYR A 240 -8.11 26.23 -7.54
N LEU A 241 -9.11 26.88 -6.92
CA LEU A 241 -10.38 27.17 -7.57
C LEU A 241 -10.17 28.37 -8.52
N ALA A 242 -10.74 28.29 -9.71
CA ALA A 242 -10.77 29.42 -10.65
C ALA A 242 -12.17 29.63 -11.22
N VAL A 243 -12.43 30.84 -11.69
CA VAL A 243 -13.67 31.21 -12.38
C VAL A 243 -13.33 31.80 -13.74
N LEU A 244 -14.24 31.69 -14.71
CA LEU A 244 -14.06 32.32 -16.01
C LEU A 244 -13.91 33.84 -15.87
N ASP A 245 -12.94 34.39 -16.58
CA ASP A 245 -12.67 35.84 -16.70
C ASP A 245 -12.90 36.34 -18.13
N GLN A 246 -13.85 35.70 -18.80
CA GLN A 246 -14.32 36.02 -20.14
C GLN A 246 -15.76 35.52 -20.30
N GLU A 247 -16.43 35.95 -21.37
CA GLU A 247 -17.69 35.34 -21.76
C GLU A 247 -17.50 33.86 -22.11
N TRP A 248 -18.48 33.04 -21.75
CA TRP A 248 -18.45 31.62 -22.06
C TRP A 248 -18.59 31.42 -23.57
N THR A 249 -17.70 30.62 -24.14
CA THR A 249 -17.75 30.16 -25.53
C THR A 249 -17.81 28.64 -25.57
N PRO A 250 -18.40 28.03 -26.62
CA PRO A 250 -18.32 26.58 -26.82
C PRO A 250 -16.86 26.09 -26.89
N PRO A 251 -16.57 24.83 -26.50
CA PRO A 251 -15.24 24.27 -26.63
C PRO A 251 -14.73 24.38 -28.06
N HIS A 252 -13.47 24.80 -28.20
CA HIS A 252 -12.79 24.94 -29.47
C HIS A 252 -11.54 24.06 -29.49
N ASN A 253 -11.03 23.80 -30.69
CA ASN A 253 -9.85 22.97 -30.84
C ASN A 253 -8.61 23.78 -30.44
N VAL A 254 -7.82 23.23 -29.52
CA VAL A 254 -6.55 23.80 -29.08
C VAL A 254 -5.46 22.83 -29.53
N GLN A 255 -4.56 23.29 -30.40
CA GLN A 255 -3.36 22.51 -30.76
C GLN A 255 -2.26 22.83 -29.75
N ASP A 256 -2.23 22.04 -28.70
CA ASP A 256 -1.22 22.15 -27.65
C ASP A 256 -0.17 21.03 -27.78
N ALA A 257 -0.59 19.76 -27.70
CA ALA A 257 0.29 18.61 -27.89
C ALA A 257 -0.41 17.43 -28.60
N ASP A 258 0.36 16.51 -29.19
CA ASP A 258 -0.17 15.34 -29.92
C ASP A 258 -1.10 14.45 -29.07
N TYR A 259 -0.90 14.44 -27.75
CA TYR A 259 -1.72 13.70 -26.80
C TYR A 259 -3.01 14.43 -26.42
N HIS A 260 -3.11 15.74 -26.67
CA HIS A 260 -4.30 16.55 -26.43
C HIS A 260 -5.37 16.27 -27.49
N LYS A 261 -6.58 15.93 -27.04
CA LYS A 261 -7.71 15.48 -27.86
C LYS A 261 -8.92 16.40 -27.80
N GLY A 262 -8.74 17.62 -27.29
CA GLY A 262 -9.76 18.65 -27.29
C GLY A 262 -10.26 19.02 -25.91
N VAL A 263 -10.68 20.27 -25.81
CA VAL A 263 -11.20 20.91 -24.59
C VAL A 263 -12.65 20.50 -24.38
N ALA A 264 -13.08 20.34 -23.14
CA ALA A 264 -14.47 20.06 -22.81
C ALA A 264 -14.90 20.61 -21.44
N TRP A 265 -16.21 20.83 -21.31
CA TRP A 265 -16.88 21.19 -20.06
C TRP A 265 -17.66 19.98 -19.53
N MET A 266 -17.13 19.33 -18.50
CA MET A 266 -17.71 18.14 -17.88
C MET A 266 -18.70 18.50 -16.78
N SER A 267 -19.77 17.71 -16.61
CA SER A 267 -20.68 17.88 -15.48
C SER A 267 -19.99 17.61 -14.15
N THR A 268 -20.18 18.48 -13.16
CA THR A 268 -19.68 18.26 -11.78
C THR A 268 -20.19 16.95 -11.16
N LYS A 269 -21.31 16.40 -11.64
CA LYS A 269 -21.84 15.10 -11.20
C LYS A 269 -20.96 13.92 -11.64
N GLU A 270 -20.20 14.07 -12.72
CA GLU A 270 -19.36 13.02 -13.30
C GLU A 270 -17.94 13.01 -12.71
N ALA A 271 -17.58 14.04 -11.95
CA ALA A 271 -16.22 14.25 -11.42
C ALA A 271 -15.69 13.02 -10.64
N ALA A 272 -16.53 12.34 -9.88
CA ALA A 272 -16.14 11.15 -9.12
C ALA A 272 -15.69 10.00 -10.02
N GLN A 273 -16.38 9.79 -11.14
CA GLN A 273 -16.04 8.76 -12.12
C GLN A 273 -14.81 9.18 -12.92
N VAL A 274 -14.77 10.41 -13.41
CA VAL A 274 -13.75 10.82 -14.37
C VAL A 274 -12.38 10.99 -13.73
N PHE A 275 -12.29 11.51 -12.50
CA PHE A 275 -11.00 11.66 -11.82
C PHE A 275 -10.60 10.43 -10.99
N SER A 276 -11.35 9.32 -11.08
CA SER A 276 -11.07 8.08 -10.31
C SER A 276 -9.72 7.44 -10.61
N TYR A 277 -9.07 7.81 -11.73
CA TYR A 277 -7.73 7.36 -12.09
C TYR A 277 -6.64 7.81 -11.11
N ASN A 278 -6.87 8.85 -10.30
CA ASN A 278 -5.94 9.27 -9.25
C ASN A 278 -6.69 9.82 -8.03
N LYS A 279 -6.57 9.13 -6.89
CA LYS A 279 -7.28 9.46 -5.65
C LYS A 279 -6.97 10.87 -5.11
N ASP A 280 -5.75 11.38 -5.32
CA ASP A 280 -5.33 12.67 -4.80
C ASP A 280 -5.86 13.81 -5.68
N ILE A 281 -5.87 13.62 -7.01
CA ILE A 281 -6.53 14.53 -7.96
C ILE A 281 -8.04 14.54 -7.71
N LEU A 282 -8.69 13.37 -7.59
CA LEU A 282 -10.12 13.28 -7.28
C LEU A 282 -10.47 14.02 -5.99
N TRP A 283 -9.68 13.82 -4.94
CA TRP A 283 -9.88 14.52 -3.68
C TRP A 283 -9.75 16.04 -3.84
N ALA A 284 -8.75 16.49 -4.60
CA ALA A 284 -8.53 17.91 -4.87
C ALA A 284 -9.75 18.54 -5.58
N VAL A 285 -10.25 17.89 -6.64
CA VAL A 285 -11.47 18.31 -7.36
C VAL A 285 -12.65 18.39 -6.41
N GLN A 286 -12.94 17.33 -5.65
CA GLN A 286 -14.08 17.31 -4.74
C GLN A 286 -14.00 18.39 -3.66
N LYS A 287 -12.81 18.69 -3.14
CA LYS A 287 -12.60 19.77 -2.17
C LYS A 287 -12.92 21.15 -2.79
N LEU A 288 -12.42 21.42 -4.00
CA LEU A 288 -12.64 22.70 -4.67
C LEU A 288 -14.09 22.86 -5.14
N LEU A 289 -14.77 21.80 -5.57
CA LEU A 289 -16.19 21.84 -5.88
C LEU A 289 -17.06 22.19 -4.66
N LYS A 290 -16.77 21.59 -3.50
CA LYS A 290 -17.44 21.96 -2.24
C LYS A 290 -17.21 23.43 -1.89
N THR A 291 -16.00 23.93 -2.15
CA THR A 291 -15.65 25.33 -1.92
C THR A 291 -16.40 26.27 -2.88
N ALA A 292 -16.51 25.90 -4.16
CA ALA A 292 -17.27 26.63 -5.16
C ALA A 292 -18.76 26.73 -4.80
N GLN A 293 -19.38 25.63 -4.39
CA GLN A 293 -20.78 25.58 -3.97
C GLN A 293 -21.07 26.49 -2.77
N LYS A 294 -20.16 26.54 -1.79
CA LYS A 294 -20.29 27.46 -0.64
C LYS A 294 -20.20 28.92 -1.08
N LYS A 295 -19.27 29.26 -1.98
CA LYS A 295 -19.11 30.62 -2.50
C LYS A 295 -20.27 31.06 -3.40
N SER A 296 -20.89 30.16 -4.17
CA SER A 296 -22.07 30.48 -4.97
C SER A 296 -23.33 30.70 -4.15
N ALA A 297 -23.47 30.01 -3.00
CA ALA A 297 -24.61 30.21 -2.09
C ALA A 297 -24.54 31.53 -1.28
N LEU A 298 -23.39 32.22 -1.32
CA LEU A 298 -23.14 33.50 -0.67
C LEU A 298 -23.34 34.72 -1.59
N ARG A 299 -23.70 34.50 -2.87
CA ARG A 299 -23.97 35.52 -3.88
C ARG A 299 -25.44 35.50 -4.29
#